data_AF-A0A2V1AN94-F1
#
_entry.id   AF-A0A2V1AN94-F1
#
_cell.length_a   1.000
_cell.length_b   1.000
_cell.length_c   1.000
_cell.angle_alpha   90.00
_cell.angle_beta   90.00
_cell.angle_gamma   90.00
#
_symmetry.space_group_name_H-M   'P 1'
#
loop_
_entity.id
_entity.type
_entity.pdbx_description
1 polymer ?
#
loop_
_entity_poly.entity_id
_entity_poly.type
_entity_poly.pdbx_seq_one_letter_code
_entity_poly.pdbx_strand_id
1 'polypeptide(L)'
;MEYLTHLNKENPELATTPKYPDLTWTDPVVFWDFHVYYDGETRDEANALKHKILEDFPKEAEEGSIIVKQLKVEKAIGPHYDLFWEVDVARVDVFAKILSWFVQHHGNLSVLVHPQTGFDLLDHTTHALWLGEKKQLKTFIFPDHPTGVPAFGVPSKPQPEK
;
A
#
# COMPACT_ATOMS: atom_id res chain seq x y z
N MET A 1 10.55 -5.51 -0.98
CA MET A 1 9.84 -5.59 0.31
C MET A 1 9.78 -7.03 0.81
N GLU A 2 9.68 -7.23 2.11
CA GLU A 2 9.22 -8.46 2.78
C GLU A 2 7.71 -8.37 2.97
N TYR A 3 6.99 -9.46 2.75
CA TYR A 3 5.52 -9.53 2.86
C TYR A 3 5.19 -10.17 4.20
N LEU A 4 4.36 -9.51 5.01
CA LEU A 4 3.90 -9.99 6.32
C LEU A 4 2.55 -10.68 6.22
N THR A 5 1.76 -10.34 5.20
CA THR A 5 0.56 -11.06 4.80
C THR A 5 0.69 -11.49 3.35
N HIS A 6 -0.07 -12.53 2.97
CA HIS A 6 0.04 -13.16 1.67
C HIS A 6 -1.34 -13.46 1.12
N LEU A 7 -1.43 -13.58 -0.21
CA LEU A 7 -2.61 -14.16 -0.83
C LEU A 7 -2.87 -15.55 -0.25
N ASN A 8 -4.15 -15.86 -0.04
CA ASN A 8 -4.55 -17.21 0.28
C ASN A 8 -4.15 -18.14 -0.89
N LYS A 9 -3.38 -19.19 -0.57
CA LYS A 9 -2.78 -20.07 -1.58
C LYS A 9 -3.81 -20.96 -2.28
N GLU A 10 -4.88 -21.31 -1.58
CA GLU A 10 -5.93 -22.20 -2.09
C GLU A 10 -7.00 -21.41 -2.83
N ASN A 11 -7.25 -20.17 -2.39
CA ASN A 11 -8.23 -19.29 -2.98
C ASN A 11 -7.73 -17.82 -3.03
N PRO A 12 -6.89 -17.46 -4.02
CA PRO A 12 -6.37 -16.10 -4.15
C PRO A 12 -7.44 -15.08 -4.53
N GLU A 13 -8.59 -15.50 -5.10
CA GLU A 13 -9.66 -14.57 -5.47
C GLU A 13 -10.38 -13.96 -4.27
N LEU A 14 -10.23 -14.51 -3.05
CA LEU A 14 -10.74 -13.87 -1.82
C LEU A 14 -10.20 -12.46 -1.62
N ALA A 15 -8.97 -12.21 -2.10
CA ALA A 15 -8.30 -10.93 -1.95
C ALA A 15 -8.86 -9.84 -2.87
N THR A 16 -9.49 -10.21 -4.00
CA THR A 16 -9.91 -9.28 -5.05
C THR A 16 -11.41 -9.30 -5.34
N THR A 17 -12.13 -10.34 -4.92
CA THR A 17 -13.57 -10.48 -5.18
C THR A 17 -14.38 -9.75 -4.12
N PRO A 18 -15.08 -8.64 -4.45
CA PRO A 18 -15.86 -7.90 -3.46
C PRO A 18 -17.09 -8.69 -3.00
N LYS A 19 -17.51 -8.47 -1.75
CA LYS A 19 -18.75 -9.06 -1.23
C LYS A 19 -19.99 -8.60 -2.01
N TYR A 20 -19.95 -7.38 -2.54
CA TYR A 20 -21.01 -6.78 -3.35
C TYR A 20 -20.49 -6.60 -4.78
N PRO A 21 -20.94 -7.42 -5.76
CA PRO A 21 -20.39 -7.43 -7.11
C PRO A 21 -20.51 -6.10 -7.87
N ASP A 22 -21.54 -5.31 -7.56
CA ASP A 22 -21.77 -4.00 -8.17
C ASP A 22 -20.92 -2.89 -7.53
N LEU A 23 -20.24 -3.18 -6.41
CA LEU A 23 -19.27 -2.26 -5.83
C LEU A 23 -17.95 -2.46 -6.57
N THR A 24 -17.61 -1.48 -7.40
CA THR A 24 -16.43 -1.52 -8.26
C THR A 24 -15.55 -0.30 -8.03
N TRP A 25 -14.29 -0.43 -8.43
CA TRP A 25 -13.42 0.71 -8.60
C TRP A 25 -13.87 1.57 -9.79
N THR A 26 -13.57 2.86 -9.73
CA THR A 26 -13.72 3.74 -10.89
C THR A 26 -12.59 3.46 -11.87
N ASP A 27 -12.89 3.20 -13.13
CA ASP A 27 -11.88 3.01 -14.18
C ASP A 27 -10.94 4.23 -14.26
N PRO A 28 -9.61 4.06 -14.34
CA PRO A 28 -8.85 2.82 -14.50
C PRO A 28 -8.23 2.25 -13.20
N VAL A 29 -8.79 2.55 -12.02
CA VAL A 29 -8.26 2.07 -10.73
C VAL A 29 -8.42 0.56 -10.57
N VAL A 30 -7.35 -0.13 -10.16
CA VAL A 30 -7.36 -1.58 -9.90
C VAL A 30 -7.24 -1.90 -8.41
N PHE A 31 -6.35 -1.23 -7.69
CA PHE A 31 -6.19 -1.33 -6.24
C PHE A 31 -5.54 -0.06 -5.67
N TRP A 32 -5.31 -0.03 -4.35
CA TRP A 32 -4.73 1.12 -3.65
C TRP A 32 -3.58 0.71 -2.74
N ASP A 33 -2.60 1.59 -2.59
CA ASP A 33 -1.46 1.42 -1.70
C ASP A 33 -1.45 2.51 -0.62
N PHE A 34 -1.09 2.11 0.59
CA PHE A 34 -0.94 2.97 1.76
C PHE A 34 0.51 2.88 2.24
N HIS A 35 1.32 3.91 2.01
CA HIS A 35 2.71 3.98 2.46
C HIS A 35 2.80 4.77 3.75
N VAL A 36 3.19 4.11 4.84
CA VAL A 36 3.34 4.71 6.16
C VAL A 36 4.79 5.08 6.37
N TYR A 37 5.09 6.38 6.33
CA TYR A 37 6.44 6.90 6.47
C TYR A 37 6.86 7.05 7.92
N TYR A 38 8.14 6.79 8.17
CA TYR A 38 8.76 6.96 9.46
C TYR A 38 10.26 7.24 9.33
N ASP A 39 10.83 7.75 10.41
CA ASP A 39 12.25 8.05 10.56
C ASP A 39 12.79 7.46 11.88
N GLY A 40 13.90 7.99 12.40
CA GLY A 40 14.46 7.55 13.68
C GLY A 40 13.58 7.88 14.88
N GLU A 41 12.82 8.97 14.83
CA GLU A 41 12.00 9.46 15.95
C GLU A 41 10.64 8.74 16.00
N THR A 42 10.05 8.48 14.84
CA THR A 42 8.71 7.90 14.71
C THR A 42 8.70 6.39 14.47
N ARG A 43 9.87 5.74 14.53
CA ARG A 43 10.04 4.29 14.26
C ARG A 43 9.17 3.40 15.12
N ASP A 44 9.15 3.65 16.43
CA ASP A 44 8.41 2.81 17.37
C ASP A 44 6.90 2.96 17.16
N GLU A 45 6.44 4.18 16.85
CA GLU A 45 5.04 4.46 16.49
C GLU A 45 4.65 3.73 15.19
N ALA A 46 5.50 3.78 14.17
CA ALA A 46 5.27 3.09 12.90
C ALA A 46 5.24 1.57 13.05
N ASN A 47 6.12 0.99 13.87
CA ASN A 47 6.11 -0.44 14.15
C ASN A 47 4.89 -0.84 14.97
N ALA A 48 4.49 -0.04 15.97
CA ALA A 48 3.28 -0.27 16.73
C ALA A 48 2.03 -0.25 15.84
N LEU A 49 1.93 0.71 14.91
CA LEU A 49 0.82 0.79 13.96
C LEU A 49 0.77 -0.42 13.02
N LYS A 50 1.94 -0.87 12.53
CA LYS A 50 2.06 -2.07 11.70
C LYS A 50 1.64 -3.34 12.43
N HIS A 51 1.95 -3.48 13.71
CA HIS A 51 1.46 -4.61 14.51
C HIS A 51 -0.05 -4.49 14.73
N LYS A 52 -0.53 -3.29 15.04
CA LYS A 52 -1.95 -3.04 15.29
C LYS A 52 -2.84 -3.36 14.08
N ILE A 53 -2.43 -3.03 12.85
CA ILE A 53 -3.25 -3.38 11.68
C ILE A 53 -3.38 -4.90 11.48
N LEU A 54 -2.34 -5.67 11.82
CA LEU A 54 -2.39 -7.13 11.76
C LEU A 54 -3.30 -7.72 12.86
N GLU A 55 -3.35 -7.08 14.03
CA GLU A 55 -4.22 -7.48 15.14
C GLU A 55 -5.69 -7.09 14.93
N ASP A 56 -5.95 -5.92 14.35
CA ASP A 56 -7.30 -5.40 14.13
C ASP A 56 -7.98 -6.01 12.89
N PHE A 57 -7.20 -6.48 11.91
CA PHE A 57 -7.69 -7.07 10.65
C PHE A 57 -7.16 -8.50 10.40
N PRO A 58 -7.30 -9.44 11.35
CA PRO A 58 -6.72 -10.78 11.21
C PRO A 58 -7.37 -11.56 10.05
N LYS A 59 -8.67 -11.34 9.83
CA LYS A 59 -9.41 -11.97 8.73
C LYS A 59 -8.94 -11.44 7.37
N GLU A 60 -8.88 -10.13 7.20
CA GLU A 60 -8.43 -9.54 5.94
C GLU A 60 -6.97 -9.89 5.62
N ALA A 61 -6.13 -10.05 6.65
CA ALA A 61 -4.76 -10.54 6.55
C ALA A 61 -4.68 -12.01 6.12
N GLU A 62 -5.51 -12.90 6.71
CA GLU A 62 -5.59 -14.32 6.35
C GLU A 62 -6.14 -14.54 4.93
N GLU A 63 -7.14 -13.76 4.54
CA GLU A 63 -7.70 -13.77 3.18
C GLU A 63 -6.75 -13.17 2.14
N GLY A 64 -5.75 -12.40 2.57
CA GLY A 64 -4.84 -11.65 1.69
C GLY A 64 -5.47 -10.41 1.05
N SER A 65 -6.63 -9.97 1.54
CA SER A 65 -7.31 -8.75 1.06
C SER A 65 -6.62 -7.45 1.52
N ILE A 66 -5.73 -7.55 2.51
CA ILE A 66 -4.68 -6.57 2.79
C ILE A 66 -3.31 -7.25 2.62
N ILE A 67 -2.41 -6.61 1.88
CA ILE A 67 -1.03 -7.07 1.72
C ILE A 67 -0.10 -6.12 2.46
N VAL A 68 0.24 -6.48 3.71
CA VAL A 68 1.14 -5.69 4.55
C VAL A 68 2.58 -6.07 4.23
N LYS A 69 3.42 -5.07 3.97
CA LYS A 69 4.82 -5.26 3.56
C LYS A 69 5.75 -4.30 4.28
N GLN A 70 7.00 -4.72 4.47
CA GLN A 70 8.04 -3.89 5.07
C GLN A 70 9.35 -3.93 4.27
N LEU A 71 10.24 -2.98 4.53
CA LEU A 71 11.58 -2.97 3.95
C LEU A 71 12.40 -4.16 4.47
N LYS A 72 13.12 -4.86 3.58
CA LYS A 72 14.04 -5.96 3.95
C LYS A 72 15.31 -5.45 4.65
N VAL A 73 15.69 -4.23 4.33
CA VAL A 73 16.86 -3.51 4.85
C VAL A 73 16.37 -2.09 5.09
N GLU A 74 16.80 -1.47 6.19
CA GLU A 74 16.44 -0.08 6.53
C GLU A 74 17.08 0.94 5.57
N LYS A 75 16.58 0.96 4.35
CA LYS A 75 17.00 1.86 3.28
C LYS A 75 15.78 2.24 2.47
N ALA A 76 15.58 3.54 2.26
CA ALA A 76 14.55 4.03 1.37
C ALA A 76 14.77 3.52 -0.06
N ILE A 77 13.69 3.05 -0.70
CA ILE A 77 13.69 2.49 -2.05
C ILE A 77 12.69 3.20 -2.94
N GLY A 78 12.82 3.03 -4.25
CA GLY A 78 11.87 3.57 -5.22
C GLY A 78 11.72 5.10 -5.09
N PRO A 79 10.48 5.64 -5.15
CA PRO A 79 10.23 7.07 -5.17
C PRO A 79 10.36 7.73 -3.79
N HIS A 80 10.59 6.95 -2.73
CA HIS A 80 10.53 7.42 -1.36
C HIS A 80 11.90 7.90 -0.88
N TYR A 81 11.93 9.02 -0.14
CA TYR A 81 13.11 9.50 0.58
C TYR A 81 13.21 8.90 1.99
N ASP A 82 12.07 8.69 2.64
CA ASP A 82 11.97 8.18 4.00
C ASP A 82 11.84 6.65 4.05
N LEU A 83 12.01 6.07 5.24
CA LEU A 83 11.66 4.68 5.48
C LEU A 83 10.15 4.55 5.50
N PHE A 84 9.65 3.38 5.10
CA PHE A 84 8.22 3.11 5.10
C PHE A 84 7.94 1.62 5.24
N TRP A 85 6.72 1.33 5.64
CA TRP A 85 6.05 0.06 5.37
C TRP A 85 4.75 0.37 4.63
N GLU A 86 4.18 -0.61 3.94
CA GLU A 86 3.01 -0.38 3.09
C GLU A 86 1.93 -1.44 3.25
N VAL A 87 0.71 -1.07 2.85
CA VAL A 87 -0.46 -1.95 2.76
C VAL A 87 -1.11 -1.78 1.41
N ASP A 88 -1.24 -2.86 0.65
CA ASP A 88 -2.02 -2.85 -0.59
C ASP A 88 -3.44 -3.37 -0.31
N VAL A 89 -4.44 -2.79 -0.97
CA VAL A 89 -5.86 -3.16 -0.83
C VAL A 89 -6.52 -3.25 -2.20
N ALA A 90 -6.80 -4.47 -2.66
CA ALA A 90 -7.52 -4.70 -3.93
C ALA A 90 -9.03 -4.73 -3.78
N ARG A 91 -9.54 -5.19 -2.65
CA ARG A 91 -10.98 -5.34 -2.44
C ARG A 91 -11.62 -3.99 -2.09
N VAL A 92 -12.51 -3.51 -2.96
CA VAL A 92 -13.20 -2.21 -2.84
C VAL A 92 -14.01 -2.05 -1.55
N ASP A 93 -14.65 -3.10 -1.05
CA ASP A 93 -15.40 -3.08 0.21
C ASP A 93 -14.49 -3.09 1.46
N VAL A 94 -13.22 -3.50 1.30
CA VAL A 94 -12.19 -3.43 2.37
C VAL A 94 -11.57 -2.05 2.44
N PHE A 95 -11.40 -1.36 1.31
CA PHE A 95 -10.77 -0.04 1.27
C PHE A 95 -11.40 0.96 2.23
N ALA A 96 -12.73 1.04 2.27
CA ALA A 96 -13.42 1.96 3.18
C ALA A 96 -13.10 1.68 4.66
N LYS A 97 -12.95 0.40 5.03
CA LYS A 97 -12.52 0.00 6.39
C LYS A 97 -11.08 0.43 6.66
N ILE A 98 -10.16 0.13 5.76
CA ILE A 98 -8.73 0.42 5.93
C ILE A 98 -8.45 1.92 5.95
N LEU A 99 -9.06 2.69 5.03
CA LEU A 99 -8.94 4.15 5.03
C LEU A 99 -9.48 4.74 6.33
N SER A 100 -10.68 4.35 6.77
CA SER A 100 -11.27 4.84 8.02
C SER A 100 -10.41 4.52 9.23
N TRP A 101 -9.79 3.33 9.25
CA TRP A 101 -8.89 2.92 10.31
C TRP A 101 -7.61 3.76 10.33
N PHE A 102 -6.97 3.97 9.17
CA PHE A 102 -5.80 4.85 9.10
C PHE A 102 -6.12 6.27 9.56
N VAL A 103 -7.27 6.83 9.16
CA VAL A 103 -7.71 8.16 9.63
C VAL A 103 -7.79 8.26 11.16
N GLN A 104 -8.14 7.18 11.85
CA GLN A 104 -8.24 7.18 13.32
C GLN A 104 -6.93 6.82 14.04
N HIS A 105 -6.03 6.10 13.37
CA HIS A 105 -4.89 5.45 14.02
C HIS A 105 -3.52 5.91 13.52
N HIS A 106 -3.42 6.71 12.45
CA HIS A 106 -2.13 7.10 11.88
C HIS A 106 -1.27 7.96 12.83
N GLY A 107 -1.88 8.58 13.86
CA GLY A 107 -1.15 9.35 14.85
C GLY A 107 -0.33 10.47 14.22
N ASN A 108 0.97 10.52 14.52
CA ASN A 108 1.89 11.50 13.95
C ASN A 108 2.50 11.06 12.61
N LEU A 109 2.21 9.84 12.16
CA LEU A 109 2.79 9.29 10.94
C LEU A 109 2.15 9.93 9.70
N SER A 110 2.97 10.10 8.68
CA SER A 110 2.53 10.53 7.36
C SER A 110 2.20 9.31 6.52
N VAL A 111 1.03 9.32 5.87
CA VAL A 111 0.58 8.20 5.03
C VAL A 111 0.26 8.70 3.64
N LEU A 112 1.02 8.25 2.64
CA LEU A 112 0.66 8.41 1.23
C LEU A 112 -0.35 7.32 0.86
N VAL A 113 -1.51 7.72 0.37
CA VAL A 113 -2.55 6.81 -0.09
C VAL A 113 -2.80 7.07 -1.56
N HIS A 114 -2.47 6.12 -2.43
CA HIS A 114 -2.60 6.33 -3.87
C HIS A 114 -3.23 5.14 -4.59
N PRO A 115 -3.94 5.39 -5.71
CA PRO A 115 -4.47 4.31 -6.54
C PRO A 115 -3.35 3.66 -7.36
N GLN A 116 -3.70 2.54 -7.98
CA GLN A 116 -2.92 1.86 -9.00
C GLN A 116 -3.72 1.86 -10.29
N THR A 117 -3.40 2.81 -11.17
CA THR A 117 -4.04 2.99 -12.48
C THR A 117 -3.12 2.61 -13.64
N GLY A 118 -1.83 2.38 -13.34
CA GLY A 118 -0.78 2.16 -14.31
C GLY A 118 -0.12 3.45 -14.80
N PHE A 119 -0.44 4.61 -14.21
CA PHE A 119 0.23 5.89 -14.43
C PHE A 119 0.98 6.31 -13.16
N ASP A 120 2.10 5.64 -12.87
CA ASP A 120 2.82 5.75 -11.59
C ASP A 120 3.07 7.21 -11.15
N LEU A 121 3.51 8.08 -12.06
CA LEU A 121 3.76 9.49 -11.73
C LEU A 121 2.48 10.19 -11.23
N LEU A 122 1.36 10.00 -11.91
CA LEU A 122 0.09 10.65 -11.56
C LEU A 122 -0.49 10.05 -10.29
N ASP A 123 -0.43 8.72 -10.17
CA ASP A 123 -0.88 7.96 -9.00
C ASP A 123 -0.21 8.47 -7.73
N HIS A 124 1.11 8.63 -7.73
CA HIS A 124 1.88 9.08 -6.56
C HIS A 124 1.82 10.61 -6.32
N THR A 125 1.27 11.40 -7.25
CA THR A 125 1.28 12.86 -7.15
C THR A 125 -0.11 13.48 -7.15
N THR A 126 -0.79 13.47 -8.29
CA THR A 126 -2.04 14.20 -8.54
C THR A 126 -3.24 13.42 -8.04
N HIS A 127 -3.21 12.10 -8.14
CA HIS A 127 -4.29 11.21 -7.70
C HIS A 127 -4.10 10.73 -6.25
N ALA A 128 -3.02 11.16 -5.59
CA ALA A 128 -2.69 10.77 -4.24
C ALA A 128 -3.46 11.58 -3.18
N LEU A 129 -3.79 10.89 -2.09
CA LEU A 129 -4.25 11.44 -0.83
C LEU A 129 -3.12 11.36 0.20
N TRP A 130 -3.17 12.24 1.20
CA TRP A 130 -2.23 12.25 2.31
C TRP A 130 -2.96 12.34 3.64
N LEU A 131 -2.56 11.49 4.59
CA LEU A 131 -2.86 11.66 6.01
C LEU A 131 -1.61 12.18 6.72
N GLY A 132 -1.76 13.16 7.60
CA GLY A 132 -0.63 13.85 8.22
C GLY A 132 0.12 14.77 7.24
N GLU A 133 1.44 14.84 7.37
CA GLU A 133 2.28 15.72 6.57
C GLU A 133 2.55 15.11 5.18
N LYS A 134 2.39 15.90 4.11
CA LYS A 134 2.78 15.47 2.76
C LYS A 134 4.31 15.41 2.64
N LYS A 135 4.85 14.23 2.36
CA LYS A 135 6.29 14.05 2.11
C LYS A 135 6.66 14.28 0.65
N GLN A 136 7.91 14.69 0.42
CA GLN A 136 8.46 14.80 -0.93
C GLN A 136 8.75 13.41 -1.51
N LEU A 137 8.59 13.25 -2.82
CA LEU A 137 8.94 12.04 -3.56
C LEU A 137 9.95 12.35 -4.68
N LYS A 138 10.75 11.35 -5.05
CA LYS A 138 11.69 11.38 -6.19
C LYS A 138 10.93 11.23 -7.51
N THR A 139 10.11 12.22 -7.87
CA THR A 139 9.21 12.12 -9.03
C THR A 139 9.93 11.86 -10.36
N PHE A 140 11.20 12.25 -10.47
CA PHE A 140 12.05 12.02 -11.65
C PHE A 140 12.34 10.55 -11.97
N ILE A 141 12.04 9.60 -11.07
CA ILE A 141 12.23 8.17 -11.35
C ILE A 141 11.07 7.58 -12.16
N PHE A 142 9.90 8.24 -12.13
CA PHE A 142 8.73 7.73 -12.81
C PHE A 142 8.80 8.02 -14.30
N PRO A 143 8.39 7.08 -15.15
CA PRO A 143 8.16 7.37 -16.56
C PRO A 143 7.00 8.35 -16.74
N ASP A 144 7.02 9.06 -17.86
CA ASP A 144 5.99 9.99 -18.32
C ASP A 144 4.86 9.30 -19.12
N HIS A 145 4.85 7.97 -19.15
CA HIS A 145 3.91 7.12 -19.88
C HIS A 145 3.42 5.98 -18.98
N PRO A 146 2.26 5.38 -19.30
CA PRO A 146 1.73 4.30 -18.48
C PRO A 146 2.62 3.06 -18.51
N THR A 147 2.85 2.48 -17.33
CA THR A 147 3.67 1.29 -17.07
C THR A 147 2.82 0.02 -16.88
N GLY A 148 1.50 0.19 -16.77
CA GLY A 148 0.58 -0.88 -16.42
C GLY A 148 0.53 -1.12 -14.92
N VAL A 149 -0.45 -1.91 -14.49
CA VAL A 149 -0.67 -2.19 -13.07
C VAL A 149 0.06 -3.49 -12.68
N PRO A 150 0.89 -3.49 -11.62
CA PRO A 150 1.53 -4.72 -11.16
C PRO A 150 0.50 -5.72 -10.62
N ALA A 151 0.83 -7.02 -10.68
CA ALA A 151 -0.05 -8.05 -10.14
C ALA A 151 -0.16 -7.91 -8.61
N PHE A 152 -1.40 -7.76 -8.11
CA PHE A 152 -1.68 -7.61 -6.68
C PHE A 152 -1.16 -8.79 -5.86
N GLY A 153 -0.50 -8.51 -4.73
CA GLY A 153 -0.05 -9.54 -3.79
C GLY A 153 1.09 -10.45 -4.30
N VAL A 154 1.64 -10.18 -5.49
CA VAL A 154 2.74 -10.96 -6.07
C VAL A 154 4.05 -10.16 -5.97
N PRO A 155 5.10 -10.70 -5.32
CA PRO A 155 6.39 -10.05 -5.28
C PRO A 155 6.94 -9.81 -6.68
N SER A 156 7.36 -8.58 -6.96
CA SER A 156 8.08 -8.25 -8.19
C SER A 156 9.34 -9.12 -8.27
N LYS A 157 9.63 -9.69 -9.45
CA LYS A 157 10.91 -10.35 -9.68
C LYS A 157 12.02 -9.32 -9.44
N PRO A 158 13.13 -9.68 -8.76
CA PRO A 158 14.25 -8.76 -8.60
C PRO A 158 14.68 -8.28 -10.00
N GLN A 159 14.68 -6.95 -10.19
CA GLN A 159 15.31 -6.39 -11.38
C GLN A 159 16.81 -6.71 -11.30
N PRO A 160 17.45 -7.17 -12.39
CA PRO A 160 18.90 -7.33 -12.39
C PRO A 160 19.53 -5.99 -12.05
N GLU A 161 20.50 -6.01 -11.13
CA GLU A 161 21.27 -4.82 -10.77
C GLU A 161 21.88 -4.22 -12.04
N LYS A 162 21.66 -2.92 -12.26
CA LYS A 162 22.35 -2.15 -13.30
C LYS A 162 23.71 -1.69 -12.81
#